data_AF-A0A3P7XY03-F1
#
_entry.id   AF-A0A3P7XY03-F1
#
_cell.length_a   1.000
_cell.length_b   1.000
_cell.length_c   1.000
_cell.angle_alpha   90.00
_cell.angle_beta   90.00
_cell.angle_gamma   90.00
#
_symmetry.space_group_name_H-M   'P 1'
#
loop_
_entity.id
_entity.type
_entity.pdbx_description
1 polymer ?
#
loop_
_entity_poly.entity_id
_entity_poly.type
_entity_poly.pdbx_seq_one_letter_code
_entity_poly.pdbx_strand_id
1 'polypeptide(L)'
;MYIHNCFHRIDKIIGGGLFSGEITEIAGPPGSGKTQFCLTFAASTVMKSGCRVLYVDSTGSFSSFRFSEVLLSRSPQFQEETLHEHLRRMLVVTVADYQQLAELIENLTENVDDILFNLKAIIVDHIGTILSPLSWSCYKTGTK
;
A
#
# COMPACT_ATOMS: atom_id res chain seq x y z
N MET A 1 15.49 1.59 7.02
CA MET A 1 14.68 2.23 8.08
C MET A 1 13.40 1.42 8.24
N TYR A 2 13.00 1.04 9.46
CA TYR A 2 11.78 0.26 9.68
C TYR A 2 10.55 1.17 9.84
N ILE A 3 9.43 0.75 9.27
CA ILE A 3 8.14 1.32 9.59
C ILE A 3 7.53 0.52 10.74
N HIS A 4 7.89 0.94 11.96
CA HIS A 4 7.41 0.36 13.22
C HIS A 4 5.98 0.78 13.59
N ASN A 5 5.43 0.04 14.56
CA ASN A 5 4.13 0.22 15.21
C ASN A 5 2.93 0.01 14.29
N CYS A 6 3.10 -0.74 13.20
CA CYS A 6 2.00 -1.08 12.32
C CYS A 6 1.08 -2.08 13.03
N PHE A 7 1.68 -3.12 13.61
CA PHE A 7 0.99 -4.20 14.29
C PHE A 7 1.83 -4.69 15.46
N HIS A 8 1.57 -4.24 16.69
CA HIS A 8 2.44 -4.55 17.83
C HIS A 8 2.79 -6.04 17.99
N ARG A 9 1.89 -6.97 17.66
CA ARG A 9 2.17 -8.42 17.68
C ARG A 9 2.96 -8.90 16.47
N ILE A 10 2.62 -8.45 15.25
CA ILE A 10 3.30 -8.89 14.02
C ILE A 10 4.69 -8.25 13.95
N ASP A 11 4.81 -6.96 14.25
CA ASP A 11 6.07 -6.23 14.33
C ASP A 11 7.09 -6.96 15.21
N LYS A 12 6.66 -7.54 16.35
CA LYS A 12 7.54 -8.36 17.20
C LYS A 12 8.03 -9.65 16.52
N ILE A 13 7.19 -10.27 15.70
CA ILE A 13 7.52 -11.51 14.98
C ILE A 13 8.47 -11.20 13.82
N ILE A 14 8.28 -10.08 13.12
CA ILE A 14 9.08 -9.68 11.95
C ILE A 14 10.29 -8.82 12.30
N GLY A 15 10.72 -8.78 13.57
CA GLY A 15 11.94 -8.09 13.98
C GLY A 15 11.86 -6.56 14.10
N GLY A 16 10.64 -6.01 14.16
CA GLY A 16 10.37 -4.62 14.50
C GLY A 16 9.37 -3.93 13.57
N GLY A 17 9.12 -4.44 12.37
CA GLY A 17 8.25 -3.83 11.37
C GLY A 17 8.71 -4.18 9.96
N LEU A 18 8.16 -3.51 8.94
CA LEU A 18 8.63 -3.69 7.56
C LEU A 18 9.81 -2.77 7.24
N PHE A 19 10.76 -3.29 6.46
CA PHE A 19 11.99 -2.57 6.11
C PHE A 19 11.81 -1.74 4.84
N SER A 20 12.29 -0.50 4.87
CA SER A 20 12.38 0.35 3.68
C SER A 20 13.55 -0.09 2.78
N GLY A 21 13.31 -0.19 1.47
CA GLY A 21 14.30 -0.63 0.49
C GLY A 21 14.17 -2.11 0.10
N GLU A 22 13.15 -2.81 0.60
CA GLU A 22 12.85 -4.20 0.26
C GLU A 22 11.43 -4.34 -0.29
N ILE A 23 11.20 -5.40 -1.08
CA ILE A 23 9.88 -5.81 -1.51
C ILE A 23 9.35 -6.84 -0.51
N THR A 24 8.19 -6.58 0.08
CA THR A 24 7.49 -7.53 0.97
C THR A 24 6.19 -7.97 0.32
N GLU A 25 5.98 -9.28 0.21
CA GLU A 25 4.72 -9.86 -0.25
C GLU A 25 3.86 -10.31 0.95
N ILE A 26 2.56 -9.99 0.88
CA ILE A 26 1.56 -10.45 1.85
C ILE A 26 0.57 -11.38 1.13
N ALA A 27 0.79 -12.69 1.26
CA ALA A 27 -0.01 -13.71 0.62
C ALA A 27 -1.06 -14.31 1.57
N GLY A 28 -2.20 -14.77 1.02
CA GLY A 28 -3.25 -15.46 1.77
C GLY A 28 -4.59 -15.49 1.04
N PRO A 29 -5.56 -16.29 1.51
CA PRO A 29 -6.86 -16.43 0.86
C PRO A 29 -7.68 -15.12 0.89
N PRO A 30 -8.70 -14.95 0.02
CA PRO A 30 -9.63 -13.82 0.12
C PRO A 30 -10.20 -13.69 1.53
N GLY A 31 -10.34 -12.45 2.01
CA GLY A 31 -10.83 -12.19 3.38
C GLY A 31 -9.81 -12.42 4.50
N SER A 32 -8.58 -12.87 4.23
CA SER A 32 -7.54 -13.07 5.26
C SER A 32 -6.98 -11.77 5.88
N GLY A 33 -7.46 -10.61 5.45
CA GLY A 33 -7.06 -9.31 6.01
C GLY A 33 -5.91 -8.59 5.29
N LYS A 34 -5.46 -9.03 4.11
CA LYS A 34 -4.36 -8.40 3.34
C LYS A 34 -4.56 -6.89 3.11
N THR A 35 -5.70 -6.49 2.55
CA THR A 35 -6.02 -5.06 2.36
C THR A 35 -6.06 -4.31 3.69
N GLN A 36 -6.59 -4.92 4.76
CA GLN A 36 -6.59 -4.30 6.08
C GLN A 36 -5.16 -4.12 6.62
N PHE A 37 -4.26 -5.07 6.30
CA PHE A 37 -2.85 -4.92 6.61
C PHE A 37 -2.27 -3.72 5.87
N CYS A 38 -2.46 -3.63 4.55
CA CYS A 38 -1.98 -2.54 3.71
C CYS A 38 -2.45 -1.17 4.21
N LEU A 39 -3.74 -1.02 4.52
CA LEU A 39 -4.31 0.22 5.05
C LEU A 39 -3.74 0.59 6.43
N THR A 40 -3.55 -0.38 7.32
CA THR A 40 -2.99 -0.13 8.66
C THR A 40 -1.51 0.26 8.61
N PHE A 41 -0.75 -0.37 7.72
CA PHE A 41 0.63 -0.02 7.44
C PHE A 41 0.73 1.41 6.85
N ALA A 42 -0.14 1.73 5.88
CA ALA A 42 -0.21 3.06 5.30
C ALA A 42 -0.53 4.12 6.37
N ALA A 43 -1.54 3.87 7.21
CA ALA A 43 -1.93 4.76 8.30
C ALA A 43 -0.75 5.04 9.26
N SER A 44 -0.05 3.98 9.68
CA SER A 44 1.12 4.08 10.55
C SER A 44 2.27 4.86 9.93
N THR A 45 2.36 4.86 8.60
CA THR A 45 3.36 5.61 7.85
C THR A 45 2.99 7.10 7.75
N VAL A 46 1.77 7.42 7.31
CA VAL A 46 1.34 8.82 7.10
C VAL A 46 1.16 9.61 8.40
N MET A 47 0.97 8.91 9.52
CA MET A 47 0.97 9.48 10.87
C MET A 47 2.36 9.99 11.29
N LYS A 48 3.44 9.50 10.69
CA LYS A 48 4.78 10.04 10.91
C LYS A 48 4.93 11.35 10.14
N SER A 49 5.49 12.37 10.80
CA SER A 49 5.61 13.71 10.23
C SER A 49 6.29 13.67 8.85
N GLY A 50 5.68 14.36 7.89
CA GLY A 50 6.16 14.49 6.51
C GLY A 50 6.07 13.22 5.64
N CYS A 51 5.80 12.03 6.18
CA CYS A 51 5.87 10.78 5.43
C CYS A 51 4.64 10.58 4.53
N ARG A 52 4.87 10.13 3.29
CA ARG A 52 3.84 9.83 2.30
C ARG A 52 3.83 8.35 1.93
N VAL A 53 2.68 7.89 1.45
CA VAL A 53 2.47 6.54 0.92
C VAL A 53 1.81 6.65 -0.45
N LEU A 54 2.30 5.88 -1.41
CA LEU A 54 1.63 5.67 -2.70
C LEU A 54 0.90 4.32 -2.64
N TYR A 55 -0.41 4.35 -2.81
CA TYR A 55 -1.28 3.19 -2.87
C TYR A 55 -1.74 3.00 -4.30
N VAL A 56 -1.30 1.90 -4.90
CA VAL A 56 -1.67 1.48 -6.24
C VAL A 56 -2.83 0.50 -6.13
N ASP A 57 -4.03 0.96 -6.49
CA ASP A 57 -5.24 0.18 -6.45
C ASP A 57 -5.50 -0.47 -7.81
N SER A 58 -5.35 -1.78 -7.90
CA SER A 58 -5.56 -2.52 -9.15
C SER A 58 -7.03 -2.87 -9.42
N THR A 59 -7.92 -2.57 -8.47
CA THR A 59 -9.32 -3.04 -8.47
C THR A 59 -10.35 -1.91 -8.42
N GLY A 60 -9.92 -0.67 -8.14
CA GLY A 60 -10.81 0.46 -7.88
C GLY A 60 -11.57 0.34 -6.56
N SER A 61 -11.12 -0.52 -5.64
CA SER A 61 -11.81 -0.81 -4.37
C SER A 61 -11.29 0.01 -3.17
N PHE A 62 -10.29 0.87 -3.37
CA PHE A 62 -9.81 1.75 -2.32
C PHE A 62 -10.93 2.66 -1.81
N SER A 63 -11.03 2.77 -0.48
CA SER A 63 -12.00 3.62 0.20
C SER A 63 -11.29 4.58 1.15
N SER A 64 -11.35 5.88 0.84
CA SER A 64 -10.84 6.94 1.72
C SER A 64 -11.58 6.96 3.06
N PHE A 65 -12.87 6.58 3.06
CA PHE A 65 -13.66 6.42 4.28
C PHE A 65 -13.12 5.26 5.14
N ARG A 66 -12.86 4.09 4.55
CA ARG A 66 -12.24 2.98 5.30
C ARG A 66 -10.87 3.39 5.85
N PHE A 67 -10.10 4.13 5.07
CA PHE A 67 -8.79 4.60 5.50
C PHE A 67 -8.89 5.62 6.66
N SER A 68 -9.87 6.52 6.65
CA SER A 68 -10.10 7.45 7.76
C SER A 68 -10.52 6.72 9.04
N GLU A 69 -11.37 5.69 8.94
CA GLU A 69 -11.70 4.83 10.08
C GLU A 69 -10.45 4.15 10.67
N VAL A 70 -9.54 3.67 9.82
CA VAL A 70 -8.26 3.09 10.28
C VAL A 70 -7.43 4.14 11.03
N LEU A 71 -7.31 5.36 10.51
CA LEU A 71 -6.61 6.46 11.18
C LEU A 71 -7.22 6.76 12.56
N LEU A 72 -8.55 6.92 12.62
CA LEU A 72 -9.28 7.20 13.86
C LEU A 72 -9.20 6.05 14.87
N SER A 73 -9.18 4.80 14.42
CA SER A 73 -9.02 3.65 15.32
C SER A 73 -7.67 3.65 16.06
N ARG A 74 -6.66 4.30 15.48
CA ARG A 74 -5.30 4.40 16.04
C ARG A 74 -5.12 5.65 16.89
N SER A 75 -5.85 6.71 16.59
CA SER A 75 -5.83 7.96 17.33
C SER A 75 -7.21 8.62 17.29
N PRO A 76 -8.13 8.21 18.20
CA PRO A 76 -9.50 8.74 18.23
C PRO A 76 -9.58 10.23 18.52
N GLN A 77 -8.50 10.84 19.02
CA GLN A 77 -8.42 12.25 19.40
C GLN A 77 -8.05 13.17 18.23
N PHE A 78 -7.88 12.64 17.01
CA PHE A 78 -7.57 13.47 15.86
C PHE A 78 -8.68 14.48 15.59
N GLN A 79 -8.27 15.75 15.51
CA GLN A 79 -9.09 16.82 14.98
C GLN A 79 -9.23 16.65 13.47
N GLU A 80 -10.29 17.25 12.88
CA GLU A 80 -10.55 17.15 11.43
C GLU A 80 -9.35 17.61 10.61
N GLU A 81 -8.70 18.72 10.98
CA GLU A 81 -7.52 19.24 10.29
C GLU A 81 -6.38 18.22 10.24
N THR A 82 -6.05 17.60 11.37
CA THR A 82 -5.02 16.56 11.47
C THR A 82 -5.39 15.32 10.66
N LEU A 83 -6.66 14.90 10.70
CA LEU A 83 -7.14 13.77 9.89
C LEU A 83 -6.99 14.07 8.40
N HIS A 84 -7.39 15.27 7.95
CA HIS A 84 -7.25 15.72 6.57
C HIS A 84 -5.79 15.77 6.12
N GLU A 85 -4.86 16.19 6.98
CA GLU A 85 -3.43 16.14 6.69
C GLU A 85 -2.93 14.72 6.44
N HIS A 86 -3.32 13.76 7.29
CA HIS A 86 -2.93 12.35 7.11
C HIS A 86 -3.54 11.74 5.85
N LEU A 87 -4.80 12.07 5.54
CA LEU A 87 -5.45 11.65 4.30
C LEU A 87 -4.71 12.19 3.06
N ARG A 88 -4.27 13.45 3.06
CA ARG A 88 -3.51 14.05 1.95
C ARG A 88 -2.14 13.40 1.70
N ARG A 89 -1.56 12.75 2.71
CA ARG A 89 -0.30 12.01 2.59
C ARG A 89 -0.45 10.62 1.98
N MET A 90 -1.69 10.14 1.81
CA MET A 90 -2.04 8.92 1.09
C MET A 90 -2.34 9.26 -0.37
N LEU A 91 -1.38 9.02 -1.25
CA LEU A 91 -1.54 9.17 -2.69
C LEU A 91 -2.12 7.87 -3.24
N VAL A 92 -3.18 7.98 -4.05
CA VAL A 92 -3.87 6.80 -4.58
C VAL A 92 -3.88 6.90 -6.09
N VAL A 93 -3.43 5.85 -6.76
CA VAL A 93 -3.45 5.72 -8.22
C VAL A 93 -4.10 4.38 -8.55
N THR A 94 -5.04 4.40 -9.50
CA THR A 94 -5.64 3.19 -10.02
C THR A 94 -4.90 2.73 -11.26
N VAL A 95 -4.60 1.44 -11.36
CA VAL A 95 -3.99 0.83 -12.55
C VAL A 95 -4.85 -0.34 -13.01
N ALA A 96 -5.12 -0.44 -14.30
CA ALA A 96 -5.97 -1.50 -14.84
C ALA A 96 -5.19 -2.77 -15.22
N ASP A 97 -3.89 -2.64 -15.49
CA ASP A 97 -3.07 -3.70 -16.07
C ASP A 97 -1.59 -3.56 -15.70
N TYR A 98 -0.79 -4.53 -16.17
CA TYR A 98 0.65 -4.57 -15.94
C TYR A 98 1.38 -3.42 -16.63
N GLN A 99 0.91 -3.00 -17.81
CA GLN A 99 1.56 -1.95 -18.57
C GLN A 99 1.49 -0.61 -17.83
N GLN A 100 0.31 -0.27 -17.29
CA GLN A 100 0.11 0.93 -16.48
C GLN A 100 0.92 0.88 -15.17
N LEU A 101 1.02 -0.30 -14.54
CA LEU A 101 1.86 -0.46 -13.35
C LEU A 101 3.35 -0.27 -13.68
N ALA A 102 3.82 -0.85 -14.78
CA ALA A 102 5.21 -0.71 -15.22
C ALA A 102 5.54 0.75 -15.54
N GLU A 103 4.70 1.43 -16.33
CA GLU A 103 4.84 2.85 -16.66
C GLU A 103 4.82 3.72 -15.41
N LEU A 104 3.95 3.43 -14.44
CA LEU A 104 3.94 4.13 -13.16
C LEU A 104 5.29 3.96 -12.43
N ILE A 105 5.81 2.74 -12.33
CA ILE A 105 7.09 2.47 -11.64
C ILE A 105 8.26 3.16 -12.36
N GLU A 106 8.32 3.07 -13.69
CA GLU A 106 9.34 3.74 -14.51
C GLU A 106 9.30 5.27 -14.31
N ASN A 107 8.12 5.88 -14.38
CA ASN A 107 7.95 7.31 -14.15
C ASN A 107 8.37 7.75 -12.73
N LEU A 108 8.14 6.92 -11.71
CA LEU A 108 8.60 7.20 -10.34
C LEU A 108 10.14 7.09 -10.22
N THR A 109 10.81 6.33 -11.08
CA THR A 109 12.28 6.27 -11.10
C THR A 109 12.92 7.43 -11.85
N GLU A 110 12.24 7.96 -12.86
CA GLU A 110 12.75 9.03 -13.73
C GLU A 110 12.44 10.43 -13.21
N ASN A 111 11.25 10.63 -12.63
CA ASN A 111 10.80 11.92 -12.11
C ASN A 111 10.88 11.93 -10.59
N VAL A 112 12.04 12.34 -10.06
CA VAL A 112 12.23 12.61 -8.62
C VAL A 112 11.61 13.95 -8.22
N ASP A 113 10.36 14.18 -8.65
CA ASP A 113 9.59 15.39 -8.35
C ASP A 113 9.24 15.47 -6.86
N ASP A 114 8.75 16.63 -6.43
CA ASP A 114 8.16 16.89 -5.10
C ASP A 114 7.13 15.83 -4.66
N ILE A 115 6.54 15.09 -5.60
CA ILE A 115 5.60 13.99 -5.34
C ILE A 115 6.28 12.86 -4.57
N LEU A 116 7.54 12.53 -4.89
CA LEU A 116 8.34 11.53 -4.20
C LEU A 116 8.99 12.05 -2.91
N PHE A 117 8.99 13.36 -2.71
CA PHE A 117 9.55 13.95 -1.50
C PHE A 117 8.84 13.36 -0.27
N ASN A 118 9.64 12.69 0.57
CA ASN A 118 9.18 11.92 1.73
C ASN A 118 8.25 10.72 1.44
N LEU A 119 8.20 10.20 0.22
CA LEU A 119 7.57 8.90 -0.04
C LEU A 119 8.34 7.80 0.70
N LYS A 120 7.66 7.07 1.59
CA LYS A 120 8.28 6.02 2.42
C LYS A 120 7.83 4.61 2.06
N ALA A 121 6.72 4.47 1.33
CA ALA A 121 6.22 3.19 0.88
C ALA A 121 5.42 3.32 -0.41
N ILE A 122 5.53 2.30 -1.25
CA ILE A 122 4.63 2.02 -2.37
C ILE A 122 3.91 0.71 -2.01
N ILE A 123 2.59 0.72 -2.08
CA ILE A 123 1.72 -0.42 -1.80
C ILE A 123 0.98 -0.76 -3.07
N VAL A 124 0.96 -2.02 -3.48
CA VAL A 124 0.19 -2.49 -4.64
C VAL A 124 -0.86 -3.50 -4.15
N ASP A 125 -2.14 -3.13 -4.19
CA ASP A 125 -3.26 -3.94 -3.70
C ASP A 125 -4.33 -4.07 -4.79
N HIS A 126 -4.63 -5.24 -5.36
CA HIS A 126 -3.96 -6.54 -5.27
C HIS A 126 -3.16 -6.85 -6.55
N ILE A 127 -1.90 -7.26 -6.42
CA ILE A 127 -1.08 -7.67 -7.59
C ILE A 127 -1.68 -8.86 -8.36
N GLY A 128 -2.49 -9.70 -7.69
CA GLY A 128 -3.16 -10.84 -8.30
C GLY A 128 -4.10 -10.47 -9.45
N THR A 129 -4.74 -9.30 -9.42
CA THR A 129 -5.60 -8.82 -10.51
C THR A 129 -4.76 -8.55 -11.76
N ILE A 130 -3.60 -7.92 -11.59
CA ILE A 130 -2.67 -7.54 -12.64
C ILE A 130 -2.03 -8.78 -13.28
N LEU A 131 -1.72 -9.79 -12.49
CA LEU A 131 -1.09 -11.03 -12.95
C LEU A 131 -2.11 -12.07 -13.47
N SER A 132 -3.41 -11.85 -13.27
CA SER A 132 -4.45 -12.79 -13.69
C SER A 132 -4.39 -13.15 -15.20
N PRO A 133 -4.15 -12.21 -16.14
CA PRO A 133 -4.04 -12.54 -17.56
C PRO A 133 -2.79 -13.39 -17.90
N LEU A 134 -1.72 -13.23 -17.13
CA LEU A 134 -0.48 -14.01 -17.26
C LEU A 134 -0.66 -15.43 -16.71
N SER A 135 -1.36 -15.57 -15.58
CA SER A 135 -1.65 -16.88 -14.98
C SER A 135 -2.52 -17.76 -15.88
N TRP A 136 -3.46 -17.17 -16.62
CA TRP A 136 -4.30 -17.88 -17.59
C TRP A 136 -3.51 -18.40 -18.80
N SER A 137 -2.49 -17.66 -19.25
CA SER A 137 -1.65 -18.06 -20.36
C SER A 137 -0.79 -19.28 -20.02
N CYS A 138 -0.31 -19.39 -18.76
CA CYS A 138 0.41 -20.57 -18.27
C CYS A 138 -0.50 -21.80 -18.08
N TYR A 139 -1.80 -21.62 -17.84
CA TYR A 139 -2.76 -22.72 -17.79
C TYR A 139 -3.07 -23.30 -19.18
N LYS A 140 -2.95 -22.52 -20.26
CA LYS A 140 -3.14 -23.03 -21.64
C LYS A 140 -1.96 -23.83 -22.18
N THR A 141 -0.76 -23.64 -21.65
CA THR A 141 0.44 -24.40 -22.06
C THR A 141 0.65 -25.67 -21.24
N GLY A 142 -0.15 -25.89 -20.18
CA GLY A 142 -0.24 -27.15 -19.46
C GLY A 142 -1.10 -28.19 -20.19
N THR A 143 -0.71 -28.61 -21.40
CA THR A 143 -1.18 -29.88 -21.97
C THR A 143 -0.20 -30.99 -21.57
N LYS A 144 -0.60 -31.79 -20.59
CA LYS A 144 -1.00 -33.19 -20.76
C LYS A 144 -1.61 -33.74 -19.48
#